data_AF-A0A1F9BP33-F1
#
_entry.id   AF-A0A1F9BP33-F1
#
_cell.length_a   1.000
_cell.length_b   1.000
_cell.length_c   1.000
_cell.angle_alpha   90.00
_cell.angle_beta   90.00
_cell.angle_gamma   90.00
#
_symmetry.space_group_name_H-M   'P 1'
#
loop_
_entity.id
_entity.type
_entity.pdbx_description
1 polymer ?
#
loop_
_entity_poly.entity_id
_entity_poly.type
_entity_poly.pdbx_seq_one_letter_code
_entity_poly.pdbx_strand_id
1 'polypeptide(L)'
;MRKTILIILFSLLFLLPGTLLAKGLDFYSMFPNLTLGFDPSGVDTDTARAVNGGLSATQQKVQIRVITDNANPDDYLQGVQVDVAISADCQGVTLDETEATVFGGSAAGDWGIKSVAWVAPSTGIPGTLRVGAVELDTLDPGAPLGPGNHLFATLVFNLSEPCNICCEIEPYDEGDPTIFVTTLANGYGPVVEGDCFGPAVPTLSEWGLILFGLVLLVGIVWYVRRRRIAVAA
;
A
#
# COMPACT_ATOMS: atom_id res chain seq x y z
N MET A 1 -45.08 9.45 26.01
CA MET A 1 -44.83 9.76 24.58
C MET A 1 -43.49 10.44 24.33
N ARG A 2 -43.17 11.58 24.97
CA ARG A 2 -41.89 12.30 24.75
C ARG A 2 -40.62 11.46 25.00
N LYS A 3 -40.65 10.60 26.03
CA LYS A 3 -39.54 9.67 26.37
C LYS A 3 -39.41 8.51 25.37
N THR A 4 -40.52 8.03 24.81
CA THR A 4 -40.55 6.93 23.85
C THR A 4 -39.99 7.36 22.49
N ILE A 5 -40.30 8.59 22.06
CA ILE A 5 -39.76 9.18 20.83
C ILE A 5 -38.25 9.40 20.93
N LEU A 6 -37.75 9.86 22.08
CA LEU A 6 -36.31 10.04 22.32
C LEU A 6 -35.53 8.73 22.25
N ILE A 7 -36.06 7.64 22.82
CA ILE A 7 -35.43 6.32 22.75
C ILE A 7 -35.40 5.82 21.30
N ILE A 8 -36.50 5.97 20.55
CA ILE A 8 -36.53 5.58 19.13
C ILE A 8 -35.52 6.39 18.31
N LEU A 9 -35.41 7.71 18.55
CA LEU A 9 -34.45 8.57 17.85
C LEU A 9 -33.00 8.20 18.18
N PHE A 10 -32.72 7.87 19.44
CA PHE A 10 -31.39 7.45 19.89
C PHE A 10 -31.03 6.06 19.34
N SER A 11 -31.99 5.13 19.29
CA SER A 11 -31.82 3.83 18.64
C SER A 11 -31.65 3.96 17.12
N LEU A 12 -32.30 4.93 16.46
CA LEU A 12 -32.12 5.23 15.04
C LEU A 12 -30.73 5.81 14.77
N LEU A 13 -30.21 6.64 15.68
CA LEU A 13 -28.82 7.17 15.61
C LEU A 13 -27.77 6.06 15.80
N PHE A 14 -28.08 5.04 16.60
CA PHE A 14 -27.22 3.85 16.77
C PHE A 14 -27.41 2.78 15.67
N LEU A 15 -28.43 2.93 14.81
CA LEU A 15 -28.60 2.14 13.57
C LEU A 15 -27.90 2.80 12.37
N LEU A 16 -27.33 3.99 12.54
CA LEU A 16 -26.61 4.75 11.53
C LEU A 16 -25.09 4.51 11.40
N PRO A 17 -24.43 3.51 12.03
CA PRO A 17 -23.08 3.12 11.64
C PRO A 17 -23.12 1.74 10.98
N GLY A 18 -23.13 1.66 9.65
CA GLY A 18 -22.85 0.37 9.01
C GLY A 18 -23.17 0.16 7.54
N THR A 19 -23.95 1.02 6.86
CA THR A 19 -24.33 0.78 5.45
C THR A 19 -23.65 1.69 4.43
N LEU A 20 -22.65 2.48 4.87
CA LEU A 20 -21.70 3.16 3.97
C LEU A 20 -20.34 2.42 3.93
N LEU A 21 -20.31 1.15 4.34
CA LEU A 21 -19.14 0.30 4.10
C LEU A 21 -19.25 -0.34 2.70
N ALA A 22 -18.16 -0.26 1.94
CA ALA A 22 -17.83 -1.06 0.76
C ALA A 22 -18.28 -0.57 -0.64
N LYS A 23 -18.30 0.74 -0.89
CA LYS A 23 -17.94 1.23 -2.23
C LYS A 23 -16.71 2.09 -2.09
N GLY A 24 -15.68 1.80 -2.89
CA GLY A 24 -14.51 2.67 -3.02
C GLY A 24 -14.90 4.06 -3.54
N LEU A 25 -13.92 4.83 -4.00
CA LEU A 25 -14.19 6.16 -4.52
C LEU A 25 -14.89 6.05 -5.88
N ASP A 26 -16.11 6.57 -5.98
CA ASP A 26 -16.84 6.61 -7.24
C ASP A 26 -16.52 7.91 -8.00
N PHE A 27 -15.45 7.88 -8.78
CA PHE A 27 -15.00 9.05 -9.54
C PHE A 27 -16.01 9.55 -10.57
N TYR A 28 -16.88 8.67 -11.08
CA TYR A 28 -17.94 9.05 -12.01
C TYR A 28 -18.94 10.01 -11.38
N SER A 29 -19.34 9.75 -10.12
CA SER A 29 -20.26 10.64 -9.40
C SER A 29 -19.56 11.85 -8.79
N MET A 30 -18.27 11.75 -8.46
CA MET A 30 -17.47 12.87 -7.93
C MET A 30 -17.10 13.89 -9.01
N PHE A 31 -16.87 13.45 -10.26
CA PHE A 31 -16.47 14.31 -11.36
C PHE A 31 -17.41 14.18 -12.58
N PRO A 32 -18.70 14.55 -12.44
CA PRO A 32 -19.71 14.32 -13.48
C PRO A 32 -19.55 15.19 -14.73
N ASN A 33 -18.74 16.26 -14.64
CA ASN A 33 -18.52 17.21 -15.73
C ASN A 33 -17.28 16.90 -16.58
N LEU A 34 -16.48 15.92 -16.18
CA LEU A 34 -15.27 15.53 -16.90
C LEU A 34 -15.61 14.50 -17.98
N THR A 35 -14.87 14.54 -19.08
CA THR A 35 -15.07 13.58 -20.17
C THR A 35 -14.45 12.24 -19.76
N LEU A 36 -15.17 11.15 -20.04
CA LEU A 36 -14.71 9.79 -19.75
C LEU A 36 -13.67 9.36 -20.76
N GLY A 37 -12.54 8.92 -20.25
CA GLY A 37 -11.53 8.19 -20.99
C GLY A 37 -10.61 9.05 -21.86
N PHE A 38 -9.42 8.49 -22.00
CA PHE A 38 -8.19 8.97 -22.63
C PHE A 38 -7.50 10.13 -21.90
N ASP A 39 -6.27 9.83 -21.47
CA ASP A 39 -5.25 10.84 -21.24
C ASP A 39 -5.15 11.72 -22.50
N PRO A 40 -5.41 13.04 -22.37
CA PRO A 40 -5.54 13.95 -23.50
C PRO A 40 -4.25 14.12 -24.33
N SER A 41 -3.09 13.64 -23.86
CA SER A 41 -1.80 13.79 -24.53
C SER A 41 -1.42 12.62 -25.45
N GLY A 42 -2.07 11.46 -25.31
CA GLY A 42 -2.06 10.34 -26.26
C GLY A 42 -0.74 9.57 -26.42
N VAL A 43 0.28 9.83 -25.60
CA VAL A 43 1.56 9.08 -25.59
C VAL A 43 2.10 8.87 -24.16
N ASP A 44 1.44 9.43 -23.15
CA ASP A 44 1.96 9.54 -21.80
C ASP A 44 1.63 8.28 -20.95
N THR A 45 2.58 7.92 -20.08
CA THR A 45 2.71 6.62 -19.42
C THR A 45 2.66 6.78 -17.92
N ASP A 46 1.63 7.48 -17.43
CA ASP A 46 1.35 7.49 -16.00
C ASP A 46 1.36 6.07 -15.45
N THR A 47 2.06 5.89 -14.34
CA THR A 47 2.33 4.56 -13.80
C THR A 47 1.96 4.49 -12.33
N ALA A 48 1.17 3.49 -11.95
CA ALA A 48 1.02 3.04 -10.58
C ALA A 48 1.96 1.86 -10.34
N ARG A 49 2.82 1.97 -9.32
CA ARG A 49 3.91 1.01 -9.10
C ARG A 49 4.09 0.68 -7.62
N ALA A 50 4.18 -0.60 -7.28
CA ALA A 50 4.61 -1.04 -5.96
C ALA A 50 6.16 -1.06 -5.86
N VAL A 51 6.72 -0.53 -4.77
CA VAL A 51 8.18 -0.58 -4.49
C VAL A 51 8.48 -0.93 -3.05
N ASN A 52 9.68 -1.44 -2.82
CA ASN A 52 10.17 -1.67 -1.47
C ASN A 52 10.35 -0.33 -0.72
N GLY A 53 9.54 -0.12 0.32
CA GLY A 53 9.60 1.04 1.21
C GLY A 53 10.52 0.85 2.41
N GLY A 54 11.11 -0.33 2.56
CA GLY A 54 11.99 -0.69 3.67
C GLY A 54 11.59 -2.02 4.30
N LEU A 55 12.59 -2.72 4.81
CA LEU A 55 12.44 -4.07 5.35
C LEU A 55 13.21 -4.23 6.66
N SER A 56 12.58 -4.87 7.63
CA SER A 56 13.14 -5.21 8.94
C SER A 56 12.69 -6.61 9.37
N ALA A 57 13.22 -7.12 10.48
CA ALA A 57 12.89 -8.46 10.97
C ALA A 57 11.41 -8.68 11.30
N THR A 58 10.65 -7.62 11.61
CA THR A 58 9.25 -7.69 12.04
C THR A 58 8.31 -6.87 11.18
N GLN A 59 8.82 -6.22 10.13
CA GLN A 59 8.03 -5.30 9.32
C GLN A 59 8.55 -5.19 7.90
N GLN A 60 7.65 -5.27 6.92
CA GLN A 60 7.88 -4.93 5.52
C GLN A 60 7.01 -3.71 5.18
N LYS A 61 7.64 -2.67 4.60
CA LYS A 61 6.92 -1.51 4.06
C LYS A 61 6.92 -1.61 2.55
N VAL A 62 5.76 -1.46 1.94
CA VAL A 62 5.61 -1.35 0.48
C VAL A 62 5.06 0.03 0.18
N GLN A 63 5.73 0.77 -0.70
CA GLN A 63 5.25 2.07 -1.13
C GLN A 63 4.54 1.91 -2.47
N ILE A 64 3.35 2.49 -2.57
CA ILE A 64 2.66 2.70 -3.83
C ILE A 64 3.12 4.05 -4.37
N ARG A 65 3.77 4.01 -5.53
CA ARG A 65 4.28 5.17 -6.26
C ARG A 65 3.35 5.47 -7.42
N VAL A 66 3.02 6.75 -7.55
CA VAL A 66 2.34 7.27 -8.73
C VAL A 66 3.36 8.12 -9.47
N ILE A 67 3.71 7.67 -10.67
CA ILE A 67 4.60 8.39 -11.57
C ILE A 67 3.73 9.04 -12.61
N THR A 68 3.95 10.33 -12.81
CA THR A 68 3.29 11.07 -13.85
C THR A 68 4.30 11.88 -14.65
N ASP A 69 4.24 11.72 -15.96
CA ASP A 69 5.05 12.47 -16.92
C ASP A 69 4.38 13.80 -17.27
N ASN A 70 3.04 13.84 -17.28
CA ASN A 70 2.19 15.02 -17.42
C ASN A 70 2.79 16.04 -18.40
N ALA A 71 2.92 15.65 -19.67
CA ALA A 71 3.48 16.54 -20.70
C ALA A 71 2.63 17.81 -20.91
N ASN A 72 1.39 17.83 -20.39
CA ASN A 72 0.51 18.99 -20.36
C ASN A 72 0.38 19.57 -18.93
N PRO A 73 0.60 20.89 -18.73
CA PRO A 73 0.44 21.56 -17.43
C PRO A 73 -0.99 21.54 -16.86
N ASP A 74 -2.00 21.17 -17.65
CA ASP A 74 -3.39 21.04 -17.22
C ASP A 74 -3.78 19.59 -16.86
N ASP A 75 -2.84 18.65 -16.77
CA ASP A 75 -3.10 17.22 -16.58
C ASP A 75 -2.80 16.70 -15.17
N TYR A 76 -2.79 17.60 -14.19
CA TYR A 76 -2.47 17.21 -12.83
C TYR A 76 -3.46 16.21 -12.25
N LEU A 77 -2.92 15.20 -11.56
CA LEU A 77 -3.75 14.18 -10.92
C LEU A 77 -4.47 14.79 -9.73
N GLN A 78 -5.80 14.69 -9.75
CA GLN A 78 -6.68 15.12 -8.67
C GLN A 78 -7.42 13.95 -8.01
N GLY A 79 -7.35 12.76 -8.62
CA GLY A 79 -7.91 11.54 -8.05
C GLY A 79 -7.10 10.33 -8.44
N VAL A 80 -6.87 9.44 -7.48
CA VAL A 80 -6.13 8.19 -7.67
C VAL A 80 -6.84 7.10 -6.90
N GLN A 81 -7.18 6.00 -7.57
CA GLN A 81 -7.59 4.74 -6.95
C GLN A 81 -6.64 3.66 -7.48
N VAL A 82 -6.09 2.85 -6.58
CA VAL A 82 -5.21 1.73 -6.90
C VAL A 82 -5.71 0.49 -6.19
N ASP A 83 -5.91 -0.58 -6.95
CA ASP A 83 -6.25 -1.89 -6.40
C ASP A 83 -4.98 -2.74 -6.36
N VAL A 84 -4.63 -3.19 -5.15
CA VAL A 84 -3.39 -3.93 -4.88
C VAL A 84 -3.76 -5.35 -4.44
N ALA A 85 -3.52 -6.32 -5.30
CA ALA A 85 -3.56 -7.73 -4.95
C ALA A 85 -2.36 -8.08 -4.07
N ILE A 86 -2.63 -8.51 -2.84
CA ILE A 86 -1.63 -8.79 -1.82
C ILE A 86 -1.61 -10.29 -1.53
N SER A 87 -0.40 -10.87 -1.54
CA SER A 87 -0.15 -12.23 -1.08
C SER A 87 1.12 -12.31 -0.24
N ALA A 88 1.19 -13.35 0.60
CA ALA A 88 2.36 -13.63 1.43
C ALA A 88 2.65 -15.14 1.40
N ASP A 89 3.93 -15.52 1.47
CA ASP A 89 4.37 -16.92 1.50
C ASP A 89 4.41 -17.52 2.92
N CYS A 90 3.93 -16.77 3.91
CA CYS A 90 3.95 -17.14 5.32
C CYS A 90 2.60 -16.82 6.00
N GLN A 91 2.44 -17.26 7.25
CA GLN A 91 1.25 -16.97 8.05
C GLN A 91 1.49 -15.83 9.04
N GLY A 92 0.40 -15.27 9.57
CA GLY A 92 0.48 -14.26 10.64
C GLY A 92 0.85 -12.85 10.19
N VAL A 93 0.86 -12.59 8.87
CA VAL A 93 1.02 -11.23 8.32
C VAL A 93 -0.23 -10.41 8.61
N THR A 94 -0.04 -9.21 9.15
CA THR A 94 -1.11 -8.23 9.34
C THR A 94 -0.73 -6.93 8.64
N LEU A 95 -1.73 -6.20 8.14
CA LEU A 95 -1.57 -4.90 7.51
C LEU A 95 -2.14 -3.83 8.43
N ASP A 96 -1.40 -2.73 8.63
CA ASP A 96 -1.97 -1.52 9.23
C ASP A 96 -2.69 -0.70 8.15
N GLU A 97 -4.01 -0.82 8.13
CA GLU A 97 -4.92 -0.20 7.16
C GLU A 97 -5.40 1.18 7.59
N THR A 98 -4.87 1.75 8.68
CA THR A 98 -5.29 3.08 9.11
C THR A 98 -4.89 4.14 8.08
N GLU A 99 -5.79 5.06 7.75
CA GLU A 99 -5.51 6.14 6.79
C GLU A 99 -4.26 6.94 7.16
N ALA A 100 -4.01 7.13 8.46
CA ALA A 100 -2.84 7.84 8.96
C ALA A 100 -1.53 7.09 8.65
N THR A 101 -1.53 5.76 8.70
CA THR A 101 -0.37 4.95 8.30
C THR A 101 -0.23 4.90 6.79
N VAL A 102 -1.33 4.68 6.07
CA VAL A 102 -1.32 4.53 4.61
C VAL A 102 -0.94 5.83 3.88
N PHE A 103 -1.49 6.97 4.29
CA PHE A 103 -1.23 8.26 3.66
C PHE A 103 -0.25 9.14 4.44
N GLY A 104 0.33 8.63 5.54
CA GLY A 104 1.28 9.36 6.37
C GLY A 104 2.54 9.77 5.60
N GLY A 105 2.75 11.09 5.45
CA GLY A 105 3.89 11.64 4.72
C GLY A 105 3.86 11.38 3.21
N SER A 106 2.71 11.01 2.66
CA SER A 106 2.50 10.83 1.22
C SER A 106 2.07 12.14 0.55
N ALA A 107 2.14 12.20 -0.77
CA ALA A 107 1.70 13.34 -1.57
C ALA A 107 0.18 13.55 -1.49
N ALA A 108 -0.58 12.49 -1.18
CA ALA A 108 -2.02 12.56 -0.94
C ALA A 108 -2.37 12.73 0.56
N GLY A 109 -1.37 12.99 1.42
CA GLY A 109 -1.56 13.13 2.87
C GLY A 109 -2.58 14.22 3.25
N ASP A 110 -2.59 15.31 2.48
CA ASP A 110 -3.43 16.48 2.71
C ASP A 110 -4.66 16.54 1.77
N TRP A 111 -4.92 15.47 1.00
CA TRP A 111 -6.07 15.40 0.09
C TRP A 111 -7.39 15.25 0.84
N GLY A 112 -8.46 15.85 0.26
CA GLY A 112 -9.77 16.00 0.90
C GLY A 112 -10.48 14.69 1.24
N ILE A 113 -10.46 13.70 0.35
CA ILE A 113 -11.03 12.36 0.60
C ILE A 113 -9.96 11.31 0.48
N LYS A 114 -9.93 10.38 1.44
CA LYS A 114 -9.06 9.19 1.46
C LYS A 114 -9.90 7.96 1.78
N SER A 115 -9.47 6.82 1.27
CA SER A 115 -10.13 5.53 1.48
C SER A 115 -9.11 4.39 1.42
N VAL A 116 -9.22 3.46 2.36
CA VAL A 116 -8.48 2.20 2.39
C VAL A 116 -9.48 1.12 2.77
N ALA A 117 -9.66 0.13 1.89
CA ALA A 117 -10.61 -0.96 2.15
C ALA A 117 -10.25 -2.24 1.39
N TRP A 118 -10.52 -3.39 2.00
CA TRP A 118 -10.49 -4.66 1.28
C TRP A 118 -11.65 -4.76 0.28
N VAL A 119 -11.34 -5.24 -0.92
CA VAL A 119 -12.32 -5.55 -1.94
C VAL A 119 -12.95 -6.89 -1.61
N ALA A 120 -14.28 -6.89 -1.44
CA ALA A 120 -15.04 -8.11 -1.16
C ALA A 120 -14.84 -9.14 -2.29
N PRO A 121 -14.74 -10.45 -1.97
CA PRO A 121 -15.04 -11.06 -0.66
C PRO A 121 -13.86 -11.10 0.31
N SER A 122 -12.70 -10.54 -0.03
CA SER A 122 -11.51 -10.57 0.83
C SER A 122 -11.64 -9.60 2.01
N THR A 123 -11.03 -9.95 3.13
CA THR A 123 -10.95 -9.10 4.35
C THR A 123 -9.56 -9.19 5.00
N GLY A 124 -8.54 -9.53 4.21
CA GLY A 124 -7.20 -9.82 4.70
C GLY A 124 -6.32 -10.46 3.63
N ILE A 125 -5.13 -10.92 4.04
CA ILE A 125 -4.12 -11.50 3.16
C ILE A 125 -4.29 -13.03 3.08
N PRO A 126 -4.35 -13.63 1.88
CA PRO A 126 -4.33 -12.99 0.57
C PRO A 126 -5.66 -12.31 0.21
N GLY A 127 -5.59 -11.19 -0.51
CA GLY A 127 -6.76 -10.40 -0.89
C GLY A 127 -6.39 -9.15 -1.68
N THR A 128 -7.39 -8.41 -2.15
CA THR A 128 -7.18 -7.15 -2.89
C THR A 128 -7.53 -5.98 -1.99
N LEU A 129 -6.57 -5.07 -1.79
CA LEU A 129 -6.75 -3.83 -1.05
C LEU A 129 -6.92 -2.67 -2.02
N ARG A 130 -8.03 -1.96 -1.91
CA ARG A 130 -8.30 -0.72 -2.64
C ARG A 130 -7.81 0.47 -1.82
N VAL A 131 -6.92 1.26 -2.41
CA VAL A 131 -6.40 2.49 -1.83
C VAL A 131 -6.76 3.64 -2.75
N GLY A 132 -7.55 4.60 -2.24
CA GLY A 132 -8.01 5.73 -3.03
C GLY A 132 -7.86 7.05 -2.30
N ALA A 133 -7.57 8.11 -3.05
CA ALA A 133 -7.66 9.48 -2.55
C ALA A 133 -8.10 10.44 -3.66
N VAL A 134 -8.80 11.50 -3.28
CA VAL A 134 -9.26 12.57 -4.17
C VAL A 134 -9.05 13.92 -3.52
N GLU A 135 -8.53 14.85 -4.31
CA GLU A 135 -8.52 16.26 -4.00
C GLU A 135 -9.87 16.89 -4.39
N LEU A 136 -10.56 17.51 -3.42
CA LEU A 136 -11.92 18.03 -3.59
C LEU A 136 -12.07 19.51 -3.30
N ASP A 137 -11.10 20.14 -2.64
CA ASP A 137 -11.32 21.47 -2.11
C ASP A 137 -10.64 22.56 -2.98
N THR A 138 -11.28 23.71 -3.04
CA THR A 138 -10.98 24.86 -3.90
C THR A 138 -10.57 26.08 -3.07
N LEU A 139 -10.54 25.96 -1.74
CA LEU A 139 -10.29 27.07 -0.82
C LEU A 139 -8.96 26.99 -0.07
N ASP A 140 -8.50 25.82 0.39
CA ASP A 140 -7.07 25.58 0.75
C ASP A 140 -6.73 24.08 1.00
N PRO A 141 -6.47 23.27 -0.05
CA PRO A 141 -6.09 21.86 0.11
C PRO A 141 -4.95 21.44 -0.86
N GLY A 142 -4.46 20.20 -0.73
CA GLY A 142 -3.27 19.73 -1.45
C GLY A 142 -3.26 20.08 -2.94
N ALA A 143 -2.10 20.48 -3.47
CA ALA A 143 -2.00 20.71 -4.91
C ALA A 143 -2.22 19.38 -5.65
N PRO A 144 -3.00 19.36 -6.74
CA PRO A 144 -3.01 18.26 -7.69
C PRO A 144 -1.58 17.81 -8.01
N LEU A 145 -1.36 16.50 -8.20
CA LEU A 145 -0.01 16.00 -8.43
C LEU A 145 0.48 16.43 -9.81
N GLY A 146 1.48 17.30 -9.81
CA GLY A 146 2.25 17.65 -11.00
C GLY A 146 3.17 16.54 -11.47
N PRO A 147 3.98 16.77 -12.52
CA PRO A 147 4.90 15.78 -13.07
C PRO A 147 5.92 15.31 -12.02
N GLY A 148 6.22 14.02 -12.01
CA GLY A 148 7.22 13.41 -11.15
C GLY A 148 6.83 12.05 -10.58
N ASN A 149 7.66 11.56 -9.65
CA ASN A 149 7.43 10.32 -8.92
C ASN A 149 7.00 10.64 -7.49
N HIS A 150 5.73 10.37 -7.20
CA HIS A 150 5.09 10.71 -5.93
C HIS A 150 4.91 9.47 -5.07
N LEU A 151 5.16 9.62 -3.77
CA LEU A 151 4.70 8.64 -2.80
C LEU A 151 3.20 8.83 -2.63
N PHE A 152 2.38 7.87 -3.08
CA PHE A 152 0.93 7.96 -2.94
C PHE A 152 0.45 7.33 -1.63
N ALA A 153 0.95 6.13 -1.34
CA ALA A 153 0.59 5.40 -0.12
C ALA A 153 1.74 4.51 0.38
N THR A 154 1.74 4.20 1.67
CA THR A 154 2.66 3.25 2.30
C THR A 154 1.89 2.14 3.01
N LEU A 155 1.98 0.92 2.49
CA LEU A 155 1.44 -0.29 3.10
C LEU A 155 2.43 -0.84 4.11
N VAL A 156 2.01 -1.00 5.37
CA VAL A 156 2.87 -1.44 6.46
C VAL A 156 2.44 -2.82 6.94
N PHE A 157 3.22 -3.83 6.58
CA PHE A 157 3.00 -5.21 6.96
C PHE A 157 3.78 -5.55 8.21
N ASN A 158 3.11 -6.02 9.26
CA ASN A 158 3.77 -6.60 10.43
C ASN A 158 3.92 -8.11 10.24
N LEU A 159 5.13 -8.60 10.51
CA LEU A 159 5.55 -9.96 10.21
C LEU A 159 5.86 -10.72 11.51
N SER A 160 5.37 -11.96 11.62
CA SER A 160 5.75 -12.89 12.70
C SER A 160 7.00 -13.71 12.38
N GLU A 161 7.36 -13.83 11.11
CA GLU A 161 8.55 -14.53 10.61
C GLU A 161 9.07 -13.86 9.32
N PRO A 162 10.28 -14.18 8.83
CA PRO A 162 10.75 -13.67 7.55
C PRO A 162 9.87 -14.17 6.39
N CYS A 163 9.23 -13.24 5.68
CA CYS A 163 8.27 -13.55 4.61
C CYS A 163 8.53 -12.72 3.35
N ASN A 164 8.16 -13.27 2.21
CA ASN A 164 7.94 -12.50 0.99
C ASN A 164 6.52 -11.95 0.98
N ILE A 165 6.39 -10.65 0.75
CA ILE A 165 5.10 -9.98 0.49
C ILE A 165 5.07 -9.58 -0.97
N CYS A 166 4.12 -10.13 -1.73
CA CYS A 166 3.88 -9.74 -3.11
C CYS A 166 2.73 -8.74 -3.17
N CYS A 167 2.97 -7.63 -3.86
CA CYS A 167 1.96 -6.61 -4.12
C CYS A 167 1.89 -6.40 -5.63
N GLU A 168 0.80 -6.89 -6.22
CA GLU A 168 0.51 -6.75 -7.65
C GLU A 168 -0.57 -5.69 -7.83
N ILE A 169 -0.32 -4.67 -8.65
CA ILE A 169 -1.33 -3.66 -8.94
C ILE A 169 -2.22 -4.19 -10.07
N GLU A 170 -3.53 -4.21 -9.84
CA GLU A 170 -4.49 -4.68 -10.83
C GLU A 170 -4.65 -3.63 -11.95
N PRO A 171 -4.53 -4.02 -13.24
CA PRO A 171 -4.69 -3.10 -14.36
C PRO A 171 -6.14 -2.64 -14.48
N TYR A 172 -6.34 -1.52 -15.18
CA TYR A 172 -7.68 -1.08 -15.54
C TYR A 172 -8.45 -2.11 -16.37
N ASP A 173 -9.72 -2.28 -16.02
CA ASP A 173 -10.74 -3.05 -16.73
C ASP A 173 -12.05 -2.25 -16.70
N GLU A 174 -12.92 -2.44 -17.69
CA GLU A 174 -14.20 -1.71 -17.86
C GLU A 174 -15.14 -1.86 -16.64
N GLY A 175 -14.81 -2.79 -15.71
CA GLY A 175 -15.51 -3.08 -14.46
C GLY A 175 -14.85 -2.57 -13.16
N ASP A 176 -13.75 -1.81 -13.22
CA ASP A 176 -13.08 -1.05 -12.13
C ASP A 176 -11.97 -1.78 -11.31
N PRO A 177 -10.72 -1.81 -11.83
CA PRO A 177 -9.50 -1.66 -11.04
C PRO A 177 -8.64 -0.47 -11.50
N THR A 178 -7.78 0.05 -10.61
CA THR A 178 -6.82 1.17 -10.77
C THR A 178 -7.16 2.27 -11.78
N ILE A 179 -7.67 3.40 -11.27
CA ILE A 179 -8.14 4.53 -12.08
C ILE A 179 -7.47 5.83 -11.62
N PHE A 180 -7.00 6.62 -12.59
CA PHE A 180 -6.54 7.98 -12.37
C PHE A 180 -7.55 9.00 -12.91
N VAL A 181 -7.59 10.15 -12.26
CA VAL A 181 -8.42 11.31 -12.62
C VAL A 181 -7.52 12.52 -12.66
N THR A 182 -7.52 13.22 -13.80
CA THR A 182 -6.81 14.49 -13.96
C THR A 182 -7.78 15.65 -13.85
N THR A 183 -7.27 16.87 -13.81
CA THR A 183 -8.09 18.09 -13.78
C THR A 183 -9.00 18.27 -15.01
N LEU A 184 -8.75 17.54 -16.11
CA LEU A 184 -9.49 17.64 -17.37
C LEU A 184 -10.19 16.36 -17.82
N ALA A 185 -9.70 15.20 -17.40
CA ALA A 185 -10.22 13.90 -17.81
C ALA A 185 -10.59 13.04 -16.60
N ASN A 186 -11.69 12.29 -16.75
CA ASN A 186 -12.10 11.32 -15.76
C ASN A 186 -11.80 9.92 -16.24
N GLY A 187 -11.05 9.22 -15.41
CA GLY A 187 -11.06 7.78 -15.38
C GLY A 187 -10.34 7.11 -16.54
N TYR A 188 -9.01 7.18 -16.54
CA TYR A 188 -8.16 6.37 -17.42
C TYR A 188 -7.30 5.41 -16.60
N GLY A 189 -6.89 4.33 -17.27
CA GLY A 189 -6.02 3.31 -16.70
C GLY A 189 -4.55 3.69 -16.88
N PRO A 190 -3.76 3.82 -15.79
CA PRO A 190 -2.32 3.97 -15.89
C PRO A 190 -1.66 2.63 -16.26
N VAL A 191 -0.37 2.68 -16.59
CA VAL A 191 0.50 1.51 -16.56
C VAL A 191 0.61 1.02 -15.12
N VAL A 192 0.62 -0.30 -14.91
CA VAL A 192 0.68 -0.89 -13.56
C VAL A 192 1.89 -1.80 -13.41
N GLU A 193 2.58 -1.68 -12.26
CA GLU A 193 3.74 -2.50 -11.93
C GLU A 193 3.63 -3.04 -10.49
N GLY A 194 3.84 -4.34 -10.33
CA GLY A 194 3.87 -5.05 -9.05
C GLY A 194 5.20 -5.78 -8.83
N ASP A 195 5.50 -6.12 -7.58
CA ASP A 195 6.71 -6.88 -7.23
C ASP A 195 6.53 -7.63 -5.89
N CYS A 196 7.46 -8.54 -5.60
CA CYS A 196 7.57 -9.27 -4.35
C CYS A 196 8.77 -8.79 -3.53
N PHE A 197 8.53 -8.50 -2.25
CA PHE A 197 9.52 -7.93 -1.34
C PHE A 197 9.80 -8.87 -0.18
N GLY A 198 11.08 -9.24 -0.01
CA GLY A 198 11.53 -10.11 1.08
C GLY A 198 12.40 -11.29 0.60
N PRO A 199 12.58 -12.31 1.45
CA PRO A 199 12.33 -12.26 2.89
C PRO A 199 13.45 -11.50 3.58
N ALA A 200 13.14 -10.85 4.70
CA ALA A 200 14.14 -10.26 5.57
C ALA A 200 14.85 -11.35 6.35
N VAL A 201 15.84 -12.00 5.75
CA VAL A 201 16.68 -12.92 6.52
C VAL A 201 17.45 -12.06 7.52
N PRO A 202 17.31 -12.28 8.85
CA PRO A 202 18.08 -11.54 9.83
C PRO A 202 19.56 -11.81 9.55
N THR A 203 20.24 -10.84 8.96
CA THR A 203 21.68 -10.86 8.87
C THR A 203 22.19 -10.60 10.27
N LEU A 204 23.10 -11.46 10.76
CA LEU A 204 23.82 -11.14 11.98
C LEU A 204 24.41 -9.75 11.78
N SER A 205 24.19 -8.85 12.75
CA SER A 205 24.93 -7.59 12.77
C SER A 205 26.43 -7.89 12.65
N GLU A 206 27.24 -6.97 12.13
CA GLU A 206 28.69 -7.20 12.01
C GLU A 206 29.29 -7.76 13.32
N TRP A 207 28.83 -7.24 14.46
CA TRP A 207 29.20 -7.73 15.79
C TRP A 207 28.68 -9.14 16.10
N GLY A 208 27.45 -9.47 15.70
CA GLY A 208 26.91 -10.83 15.80
C GLY A 208 27.71 -11.83 14.96
N LEU A 209 28.17 -11.42 13.78
CA LEU A 209 28.99 -12.22 12.88
C LEU A 209 30.41 -12.43 13.44
N ILE A 210 31.00 -11.37 14.01
CA ILE A 210 32.29 -11.44 14.72
C ILE A 210 32.19 -12.36 15.95
N LEU A 211 31.16 -12.21 16.77
CA LEU A 211 30.93 -13.04 17.96
C LEU A 211 30.70 -14.51 17.58
N PHE A 212 29.87 -14.77 16.57
CA PHE A 212 29.67 -16.12 16.04
C PHE A 212 30.98 -16.72 15.54
N GLY A 213 31.77 -15.95 14.78
CA GLY A 213 33.09 -16.37 14.30
C GLY A 213 34.07 -16.71 15.42
N LEU A 214 34.10 -15.91 16.50
CA LEU A 214 34.94 -16.17 17.67
C LEU A 214 34.51 -17.45 18.41
N VAL A 215 33.21 -17.63 18.63
CA VAL A 215 32.67 -18.85 19.27
C VAL A 215 32.97 -20.09 18.43
N LEU A 216 32.79 -20.00 17.11
CA LEU A 216 33.12 -21.08 16.18
C LEU A 216 34.61 -21.43 16.24
N LEU A 217 35.50 -20.43 16.21
CA LEU A 217 36.95 -20.62 16.30
C LEU A 217 37.34 -21.32 17.61
N VAL A 218 36.84 -20.84 18.75
CA VAL A 218 37.11 -21.45 20.06
C VAL A 218 36.61 -22.90 20.10
N GLY A 219 35.41 -23.15 19.56
CA GLY A 219 34.85 -24.49 19.46
C GLY A 219 35.71 -25.44 18.62
N ILE A 220 36.20 -24.98 17.46
CA ILE A 220 37.09 -25.76 16.59
C ILE A 220 38.43 -26.03 17.29
N VAL A 221 39.06 -25.02 17.89
CA VAL A 221 40.35 -25.18 18.60
C VAL A 221 40.22 -26.17 19.76
N TRP A 222 39.13 -26.08 20.53
CA TRP A 222 38.84 -27.01 21.60
C TRP A 222 38.60 -28.43 21.08
N TYR A 223 37.82 -28.58 20.00
CA TYR A 223 37.54 -29.86 19.36
C TYR A 223 38.81 -30.55 18.86
N VAL A 224 39.67 -29.80 18.15
CA VAL A 224 40.96 -30.30 17.63
C VAL A 224 41.89 -30.69 18.77
N ARG A 225 42.00 -29.89 19.84
CA ARG A 225 42.82 -30.24 21.01
C ARG A 225 42.33 -31.49 21.74
N ARG A 226 41.03 -31.77 21.73
CA ARG A 226 40.47 -32.97 22.36
C ARG A 226 40.58 -34.23 21.50
N ARG A 227 40.68 -34.10 20.17
CA ARG A 227 41.11 -35.22 19.33
C ARG A 227 42.60 -35.44 19.53
N ARG A 228 42.95 -36.28 20.52
CA ARG A 228 44.23 -37.00 20.47
C ARG A 228 44.26 -37.73 19.13
N ILE A 229 45.21 -37.39 18.27
CA ILE A 229 45.54 -38.21 17.11
C ILE A 229 45.74 -39.61 17.65
N ALA A 230 44.83 -40.54 17.32
CA ALA A 230 45.12 -41.95 17.48
C ALA A 230 46.30 -42.20 16.55
N VAL A 231 47.50 -42.23 17.12
CA VAL A 231 48.69 -42.70 16.42
C VAL A 231 48.36 -44.14 16.03
N ALA A 232 48.07 -44.36 14.75
CA ALA A 232 47.95 -45.70 14.21
C ALA A 232 49.28 -46.40 14.48
N ALA A 233 49.19 -47.52 15.20
CA ALA A 233 50.31 -48.37 15.59
C ALA A 233 51.07 -48.92 14.38
#